data_AF-A0A507BFH6-F1
#
_entry.id   AF-A0A507BFH6-F1
#
_cell.length_a   1.000
_cell.length_b   1.000
_cell.length_c   1.000
_cell.angle_alpha   90.00
_cell.angle_beta   90.00
_cell.angle_gamma   90.00
#
_symmetry.space_group_name_H-M   'P 1'
#
loop_
_entity.id
_entity.type
_entity.pdbx_description
1 polymer ?
#
loop_
_entity_poly.entity_id
_entity_poly.type
_entity_poly.pdbx_seq_one_letter_code
_entity_poly.pdbx_strand_id
1 'polypeptide(L)'
;MSFLLPLIPDLLPMIMPSSVHIAKAENMVAVPAPRAASPQPVNGTNGEETETGVVQKDAVVHKSDKMCARGEYYSLTETKKIRQLMAWLVVVAKPKSSSSVHHYGEHDAIIYAVSGPGFLLTHSGDEDAEPKRNELSAGDFAFVPPWTEHQMVNETDNDITWVVIQSASEPLQVDLTEWGGAELKHAK
;
A
#
# COMPACT_ATOMS: atom_id res chain seq x y z
N MET A 1 -28.04 46.56 6.34
CA MET A 1 -26.66 46.15 6.02
C MET A 1 -26.47 44.76 6.59
N SER A 2 -26.84 43.73 5.84
CA SER A 2 -26.79 42.33 6.27
C SER A 2 -25.45 41.75 5.84
N PHE A 3 -24.55 41.49 6.78
CA PHE A 3 -23.36 40.69 6.52
C PHE A 3 -23.75 39.21 6.66
N LEU A 4 -24.06 38.57 5.53
CA LEU A 4 -24.01 37.13 5.42
C LEU A 4 -22.52 36.74 5.40
N LEU A 5 -22.03 36.23 6.53
CA LEU A 5 -20.84 35.38 6.53
C LEU A 5 -21.21 34.09 5.78
N PRO A 6 -20.52 33.71 4.69
CA PRO A 6 -20.66 32.36 4.18
C PRO A 6 -20.03 31.43 5.22
N LEU A 7 -20.87 30.59 5.82
CA LEU A 7 -20.45 29.37 6.51
C LEU A 7 -19.54 28.60 5.55
N ILE A 8 -18.26 28.46 5.90
CA ILE A 8 -17.33 27.55 5.24
C ILE A 8 -17.59 26.17 5.86
N PRO A 9 -18.17 25.18 5.14
CA PRO A 9 -18.28 23.82 5.63
C PRO A 9 -17.30 22.94 4.86
N ASP A 10 -16.00 23.27 4.83
CA ASP A 10 -15.01 22.50 4.05
C ASP A 10 -13.57 22.57 4.61
N LEU A 11 -13.40 22.82 5.90
CA LEU A 11 -12.07 22.95 6.53
C LEU A 11 -11.77 21.89 7.61
N LEU A 12 -12.23 20.67 7.39
CA LEU A 12 -11.49 19.52 7.92
C LEU A 12 -10.90 18.80 6.70
N PRO A 13 -9.59 18.94 6.41
CA PRO A 13 -8.97 17.95 5.56
C PRO A 13 -9.28 16.60 6.22
N MET A 14 -9.82 15.67 5.43
CA MET A 14 -9.89 14.27 5.84
C MET A 14 -8.43 13.84 6.04
N ILE A 15 -7.93 13.98 7.28
CA ILE A 15 -6.58 13.57 7.66
C ILE A 15 -6.59 12.05 7.52
N MET A 16 -6.28 11.57 6.32
CA MET A 16 -6.07 10.14 6.11
C MET A 16 -4.90 9.74 7.00
N PRO A 17 -5.01 8.62 7.73
CA PRO A 17 -3.98 8.22 8.66
C PRO A 17 -2.66 8.03 7.91
N SER A 18 -1.66 8.83 8.26
CA SER A 18 -0.31 8.84 7.70
C SER A 18 0.55 7.68 8.23
N SER A 19 -0.07 6.54 8.54
CA SER A 19 0.61 5.40 9.14
C SER A 19 0.70 4.22 8.19
N VAL A 20 1.80 3.48 8.32
CA VAL A 20 2.04 2.24 7.59
C VAL A 20 0.94 1.24 7.90
N HIS A 21 0.36 0.65 6.86
CA HIS A 21 -0.71 -0.33 7.00
C HIS A 21 -0.32 -1.64 6.35
N ILE A 22 -0.45 -2.74 7.10
CA ILE A 22 -0.14 -4.10 6.64
C ILE A 22 -1.45 -4.87 6.41
N ALA A 23 -1.64 -5.35 5.19
CA ALA A 23 -2.76 -6.25 4.84
C ALA A 23 -2.21 -7.67 4.66
N LYS A 24 -2.62 -8.58 5.54
CA LYS A 24 -2.13 -9.96 5.58
C LYS A 24 -2.83 -10.86 4.57
N ALA A 25 -2.06 -11.72 3.89
CA ALA A 25 -2.52 -12.65 2.87
C ALA A 25 -3.66 -13.54 3.37
N GLU A 26 -3.54 -14.08 4.59
CA GLU A 26 -4.57 -14.92 5.22
C GLU A 26 -5.93 -14.22 5.34
N ASN A 27 -5.92 -12.90 5.47
CA ASN A 27 -7.14 -12.10 5.52
C ASN A 27 -7.68 -11.78 4.11
N MET A 28 -6.99 -12.12 3.03
CA MET A 28 -7.42 -11.88 1.65
C MET A 28 -7.88 -13.16 0.94
N VAL A 29 -7.49 -14.34 1.45
CA VAL A 29 -7.91 -15.64 0.89
C VAL A 29 -9.40 -15.90 1.19
N ALA A 30 -10.10 -16.51 0.24
CA ALA A 30 -11.47 -16.94 0.42
C ALA A 30 -11.56 -17.99 1.54
N VAL A 31 -12.48 -17.79 2.49
CA VAL A 31 -12.82 -18.86 3.43
C VAL A 31 -13.47 -19.99 2.62
N PRO A 32 -12.96 -21.24 2.70
CA PRO A 32 -13.61 -22.35 2.02
C PRO A 32 -15.05 -22.45 2.52
N ALA A 33 -16.02 -22.47 1.59
CA ALA A 33 -17.41 -22.73 1.97
C ALA A 33 -17.46 -24.03 2.81
N PRO A 34 -18.20 -24.07 3.93
CA PRO A 34 -18.36 -25.30 4.68
C PRO A 34 -18.87 -26.37 3.73
N ARG A 35 -18.18 -27.51 3.68
CA ARG A 35 -18.55 -28.66 2.84
C ARG A 35 -20.03 -28.93 3.09
N ALA A 36 -20.88 -28.65 2.11
CA ALA A 36 -22.31 -28.92 2.23
C ALA A 36 -22.47 -30.39 2.65
N ALA A 37 -23.13 -30.61 3.78
CA ALA A 37 -23.57 -31.94 4.15
C ALA A 37 -24.33 -32.54 2.95
N SER A 38 -24.07 -33.82 2.66
CA SER A 38 -24.59 -34.56 1.52
C SER A 38 -26.00 -34.13 1.10
N PRO A 39 -26.26 -33.89 -0.19
CA PRO A 39 -27.53 -33.33 -0.63
C PRO A 39 -28.66 -34.31 -0.30
N GLN A 40 -29.60 -33.88 0.54
CA GLN A 40 -30.92 -34.52 0.62
C GLN A 40 -31.72 -34.14 -0.63
N PRO A 41 -32.49 -35.06 -1.23
CA PRO A 41 -33.22 -34.77 -2.46
C PRO A 41 -34.39 -33.85 -2.14
N VAL A 42 -34.35 -32.62 -2.63
CA VAL A 42 -35.48 -31.68 -2.56
C VAL A 42 -36.13 -31.62 -3.94
N ASN A 43 -37.32 -32.20 -4.05
CA ASN A 43 -38.19 -32.05 -5.21
C ASN A 43 -38.80 -30.64 -5.19
N GLY A 44 -38.56 -29.81 -6.22
CA GLY A 44 -39.31 -28.56 -6.39
C GLY A 44 -38.66 -27.52 -7.30
N THR A 45 -39.03 -27.58 -8.59
CA THR A 45 -39.15 -26.49 -9.59
C THR A 45 -38.25 -25.23 -9.49
N ASN A 46 -37.33 -25.16 -10.46
CA ASN A 46 -36.91 -23.99 -11.25
C ASN A 46 -36.44 -22.73 -10.50
N GLY A 47 -35.14 -22.73 -10.23
CA GLY A 47 -34.32 -21.56 -10.00
C GLY A 47 -32.87 -22.04 -9.99
N GLU A 48 -32.26 -22.20 -11.17
CA GLU A 48 -30.84 -22.49 -11.30
C GLU A 48 -30.09 -21.24 -10.85
N GLU A 49 -29.76 -21.16 -9.55
CA GLU A 49 -28.83 -20.18 -9.02
C GLU A 49 -27.45 -20.52 -9.58
N THR A 50 -27.13 -19.93 -10.72
CA THR A 50 -25.76 -19.92 -11.23
C THR A 50 -24.92 -19.11 -10.25
N GLU A 51 -24.17 -19.82 -9.39
CA GLU A 51 -23.16 -19.28 -8.50
C GLU A 51 -22.08 -18.60 -9.37
N THR A 52 -22.24 -17.29 -9.66
CA THR A 52 -21.26 -16.52 -10.41
C THR A 52 -20.03 -16.31 -9.51
N GLY A 53 -19.11 -17.27 -9.54
CA GLY A 53 -18.02 -17.45 -8.58
C GLY A 53 -16.84 -16.49 -8.72
N VAL A 54 -17.04 -15.20 -8.45
CA VAL A 54 -15.95 -14.23 -8.23
C VAL A 54 -16.22 -13.47 -6.94
N VAL A 55 -15.41 -13.71 -5.91
CA VAL A 55 -15.46 -12.96 -4.64
C VAL A 55 -14.45 -11.83 -4.69
N GLN A 56 -14.90 -10.59 -4.54
CA GLN A 56 -14.05 -9.41 -4.42
C GLN A 56 -13.79 -9.11 -2.94
N LYS A 57 -12.54 -8.78 -2.60
CA LYS A 57 -12.16 -8.38 -1.25
C LYS A 57 -11.12 -7.27 -1.30
N ASP A 58 -11.29 -6.30 -0.42
CA ASP A 58 -10.38 -5.16 -0.30
C ASP A 58 -9.05 -5.59 0.33
N ALA A 59 -7.94 -5.16 -0.26
CA ALA A 59 -6.58 -5.36 0.27
C ALA A 59 -6.07 -4.08 0.94
N VAL A 60 -5.93 -3.00 0.16
CA VAL A 60 -5.49 -1.67 0.63
C VAL A 60 -6.48 -0.65 0.10
N VAL A 61 -7.31 -0.09 0.98
CA VAL A 61 -8.37 0.87 0.62
C VAL A 61 -8.31 2.12 1.50
N HIS A 62 -8.69 3.26 0.92
CA HIS A 62 -8.72 4.58 1.59
C HIS A 62 -7.38 4.97 2.26
N LYS A 63 -6.27 4.67 1.58
CA LYS A 63 -4.91 5.00 2.05
C LYS A 63 -4.23 6.09 1.25
N SER A 64 -4.51 6.18 -0.05
CA SER A 64 -3.96 7.19 -0.95
C SER A 64 -5.02 7.63 -1.94
N ASP A 65 -5.04 8.93 -2.23
CA ASP A 65 -5.76 9.55 -3.34
C ASP A 65 -4.87 9.72 -4.59
N LYS A 66 -3.57 9.42 -4.47
CA LYS A 66 -2.56 9.50 -5.54
C LYS A 66 -2.31 8.16 -6.24
N MET A 67 -2.75 7.03 -5.68
CA MET A 67 -2.51 5.67 -6.22
C MET A 67 -3.66 5.16 -7.08
N CYS A 68 -4.23 6.02 -7.93
CA CYS A 68 -5.27 5.62 -8.89
C CYS A 68 -4.68 5.43 -10.28
N ALA A 69 -4.68 4.18 -10.79
CA ALA A 69 -4.27 3.88 -12.17
C ALA A 69 -5.17 4.52 -13.24
N ARG A 70 -6.33 5.07 -12.83
CA ARG A 70 -7.21 5.89 -13.67
C ARG A 70 -7.87 6.98 -12.83
N GLY A 71 -7.40 8.22 -12.98
CA GLY A 71 -8.05 9.41 -12.43
C GLY A 71 -8.23 10.45 -13.53
N GLU A 72 -9.42 10.50 -14.14
CA GLU A 72 -9.84 11.71 -14.84
C GLU A 72 -10.38 12.67 -13.77
N TYR A 73 -9.55 13.63 -13.34
CA TYR A 73 -10.02 14.74 -12.53
C TYR A 73 -10.65 15.77 -13.47
N TYR A 74 -11.98 15.82 -13.51
CA TYR A 74 -12.71 16.88 -14.19
C TYR A 74 -13.04 17.99 -13.18
N SER A 75 -12.25 19.07 -13.19
CA SER A 75 -12.75 20.35 -12.71
C SER A 75 -13.67 20.93 -13.79
N LEU A 76 -14.89 21.32 -13.43
CA LEU A 76 -15.86 21.96 -14.33
C LEU A 76 -15.37 23.31 -14.88
N THR A 77 -14.23 23.81 -14.42
CA THR A 77 -13.64 25.08 -14.83
C THR A 77 -12.23 24.97 -15.41
N GLU A 78 -11.54 23.83 -15.27
CA GLU A 78 -10.18 23.63 -15.80
C GLU A 78 -9.90 22.16 -16.18
N THR A 79 -9.72 21.90 -17.48
CA THR A 79 -9.23 20.61 -17.97
C THR A 79 -7.72 20.48 -17.74
N LYS A 80 -7.29 20.24 -16.50
CA LYS A 80 -5.91 19.81 -16.22
C LYS A 80 -5.87 18.29 -16.23
N LYS A 81 -5.44 17.70 -17.35
CA LYS A 81 -5.23 16.26 -17.49
C LYS A 81 -4.02 15.85 -16.65
N ILE A 82 -4.21 15.64 -15.35
CA ILE A 82 -3.19 15.03 -14.50
C ILE A 82 -3.23 13.53 -14.79
N ARG A 83 -2.38 13.07 -15.71
CA ARG A 83 -2.07 11.64 -15.80
C ARG A 83 -1.23 11.32 -14.56
N GLN A 84 -1.88 10.83 -13.51
CA GLN A 84 -1.16 10.24 -12.40
C GLN A 84 -0.51 8.95 -12.93
N LEU A 85 0.81 8.99 -13.09
CA LEU A 85 1.61 7.85 -13.52
C LEU A 85 2.05 7.06 -12.28
N MET A 86 2.27 5.77 -12.46
CA MET A 86 2.71 4.86 -11.42
C MET A 86 3.98 4.14 -11.89
N ALA A 87 4.93 3.96 -10.98
CA ALA A 87 6.18 3.31 -11.23
C ALA A 87 6.28 2.02 -10.43
N TRP A 88 6.88 1.00 -11.02
CA TRP A 88 6.98 -0.35 -10.47
C TRP A 88 8.45 -0.73 -10.40
N LEU A 89 8.88 -1.21 -9.24
CA LEU A 89 10.24 -1.69 -9.01
C LEU A 89 10.17 -3.09 -8.40
N VAL A 90 10.99 -4.00 -8.92
CA VAL A 90 11.21 -5.31 -8.29
C VAL A 90 12.44 -5.20 -7.41
N VAL A 91 12.28 -5.53 -6.13
CA VAL A 91 13.37 -5.59 -5.15
C VAL A 91 13.63 -7.05 -4.81
N VAL A 92 14.86 -7.50 -5.01
CA VAL A 92 15.32 -8.83 -4.58
C VAL A 92 16.34 -8.64 -3.47
N ALA A 93 15.98 -9.00 -2.24
CA ALA A 93 16.90 -8.96 -1.11
C ALA A 93 17.56 -10.33 -0.94
N LYS A 94 18.90 -10.35 -0.97
CA LYS A 94 19.72 -11.56 -0.80
C LYS A 94 19.66 -12.09 0.65
N PRO A 95 20.05 -13.35 0.89
CA PRO A 95 20.08 -13.90 2.24
C PRO A 95 20.86 -13.01 3.20
N LYS A 96 20.35 -12.87 4.43
CA LYS A 96 21.00 -12.10 5.51
C LYS A 96 21.41 -10.68 5.08
N SER A 97 20.57 -10.00 4.30
CA SER A 97 20.84 -8.65 3.81
C SER A 97 19.76 -7.65 4.18
N SER A 98 20.09 -6.37 4.10
CA SER A 98 19.18 -5.26 4.29
C SER A 98 19.47 -4.15 3.27
N SER A 99 18.42 -3.41 2.90
CA SER A 99 18.61 -2.17 2.15
C SER A 99 19.26 -1.09 3.02
N SER A 100 19.68 0.01 2.42
CA SER A 100 19.82 1.30 3.13
C SER A 100 18.48 1.71 3.76
N VAL A 101 18.56 2.57 4.77
CA VAL A 101 17.40 3.34 5.23
C VAL A 101 17.09 4.39 4.17
N HIS A 102 15.84 4.48 3.73
CA HIS A 102 15.43 5.38 2.67
C HIS A 102 13.96 5.79 2.79
N HIS A 103 13.54 6.79 2.03
CA HIS A 103 12.13 7.10 1.80
C HIS A 103 11.85 7.36 0.32
N TYR A 104 10.56 7.36 -0.06
CA TYR A 104 10.11 7.66 -1.42
C TYR A 104 9.66 9.11 -1.62
N GLY A 105 10.06 10.01 -0.71
CA GLY A 105 9.77 11.44 -0.80
C GLY A 105 8.27 11.70 -0.65
N GLU A 106 7.70 12.52 -1.53
CA GLU A 106 6.28 12.87 -1.50
C GLU A 106 5.32 11.78 -2.03
N HIS A 107 5.87 10.65 -2.48
CA HIS A 107 5.11 9.57 -3.10
C HIS A 107 4.63 8.53 -2.08
N ASP A 108 3.34 8.21 -2.14
CA ASP A 108 2.80 6.99 -1.55
C ASP A 108 3.38 5.76 -2.24
N ALA A 109 3.59 4.68 -1.48
CA ALA A 109 3.97 3.38 -2.02
C ALA A 109 3.10 2.22 -1.50
N ILE A 110 2.92 1.22 -2.36
CA ILE A 110 2.40 -0.09 -2.01
C ILE A 110 3.52 -1.10 -2.25
N ILE A 111 3.86 -1.87 -1.22
CA ILE A 111 4.80 -2.99 -1.32
C ILE A 111 3.98 -4.27 -1.30
N TYR A 112 4.18 -5.13 -2.29
CA TYR A 112 3.61 -6.47 -2.34
C TYR A 112 4.73 -7.50 -2.15
N ALA A 113 4.60 -8.35 -1.15
CA ALA A 113 5.56 -9.43 -0.92
C ALA A 113 5.28 -10.60 -1.87
N VAL A 114 6.14 -10.80 -2.87
CA VAL A 114 5.99 -11.87 -3.85
C VAL A 114 6.42 -13.21 -3.26
N SER A 115 7.56 -13.25 -2.58
CA SER A 115 8.13 -14.48 -2.02
C SER A 115 8.92 -14.26 -0.74
N GLY A 116 8.91 -15.29 0.11
CA GLY A 116 9.68 -15.39 1.34
C GLY A 116 9.17 -14.48 2.48
N PRO A 117 9.46 -14.83 3.73
CA PRO A 117 9.25 -13.93 4.86
C PRO A 117 10.40 -12.91 4.94
N GLY A 118 10.05 -11.64 5.12
CA GLY A 118 11.00 -10.57 5.38
C GLY A 118 10.39 -9.53 6.31
N PHE A 119 11.16 -8.49 6.61
CA PHE A 119 10.74 -7.44 7.53
C PHE A 119 10.88 -6.07 6.89
N LEU A 120 9.79 -5.30 6.94
CA LEU A 120 9.79 -3.88 6.63
C LEU A 120 9.89 -3.11 7.94
N LEU A 121 11.08 -2.57 8.22
CA LEU A 121 11.26 -1.63 9.32
C LEU A 121 10.78 -0.26 8.84
N THR A 122 9.98 0.42 9.65
CA THR A 122 9.38 1.71 9.27
C THR A 122 9.44 2.71 10.41
N HIS A 123 9.77 3.95 10.09
CA HIS A 123 9.88 5.03 11.05
C HIS A 123 9.17 6.28 10.51
N SER A 124 8.35 6.91 11.36
CA SER A 124 7.51 8.05 10.96
C SER A 124 8.25 9.41 10.96
N GLY A 125 9.55 9.42 11.30
CA GLY A 125 10.35 10.64 11.42
C GLY A 125 10.24 11.35 12.77
N ASP A 126 9.65 10.70 13.79
CA ASP A 126 9.62 11.21 15.16
C ASP A 126 10.93 10.83 15.87
N GLU A 127 11.73 11.81 16.29
CA GLU A 127 13.10 11.58 16.78
C GLU A 127 13.20 10.60 17.96
N ASP A 128 12.13 10.47 18.76
CA ASP A 128 12.10 9.62 19.96
C ASP A 128 11.49 8.22 19.71
N ALA A 129 11.04 7.93 18.48
CA ALA A 129 10.39 6.66 18.17
C ALA A 129 11.39 5.60 17.68
N GLU A 130 11.28 4.37 18.18
CA GLU A 130 12.04 3.25 17.60
C GLU A 130 11.42 2.80 16.26
N PRO A 131 12.22 2.37 15.27
CA PRO A 131 11.71 1.82 14.02
C PRO A 131 10.78 0.63 14.28
N LYS A 132 9.54 0.73 13.80
CA LYS A 132 8.56 -0.34 13.91
C LYS A 132 8.93 -1.47 12.97
N ARG A 133 9.01 -2.69 13.51
CA ARG A 133 9.24 -3.91 12.73
C ARG A 133 7.92 -4.52 12.25
N ASN A 134 7.73 -4.56 10.93
CA ASN A 134 6.56 -5.18 10.31
C ASN A 134 6.99 -6.42 9.53
N GLU A 135 6.50 -7.60 9.90
CA GLU A 135 6.73 -8.82 9.13
C GLU A 135 5.87 -8.80 7.84
N LEU A 136 6.46 -9.19 6.72
CA LEU A 136 5.80 -9.39 5.44
C LEU A 136 6.12 -10.79 4.91
N SER A 137 5.07 -11.57 4.68
CA SER A 137 5.13 -12.88 4.04
C SER A 137 4.52 -12.83 2.64
N ALA A 138 4.80 -13.84 1.83
CA ALA A 138 4.27 -13.94 0.46
C ALA A 138 2.75 -13.73 0.43
N GLY A 139 2.29 -12.81 -0.42
CA GLY A 139 0.90 -12.39 -0.54
C GLY A 139 0.51 -11.16 0.29
N ASP A 140 1.34 -10.73 1.25
CA ASP A 140 1.05 -9.54 2.08
C ASP A 140 1.23 -8.25 1.28
N PHE A 141 0.47 -7.22 1.64
CA PHE A 141 0.71 -5.83 1.21
C PHE A 141 1.14 -4.95 2.37
N ALA A 142 2.00 -3.98 2.10
CA ALA A 142 2.23 -2.82 2.96
C ALA A 142 1.91 -1.54 2.19
N PHE A 143 1.09 -0.67 2.77
CA PHE A 143 1.00 0.72 2.36
C PHE A 143 2.03 1.54 3.16
N VAL A 144 2.86 2.29 2.44
CA VAL A 144 3.90 3.17 2.99
C VAL A 144 3.57 4.62 2.61
N PRO A 145 3.21 5.47 3.59
CA PRO A 145 2.93 6.89 3.36
C PRO A 145 4.17 7.67 2.88
N PRO A 146 3.99 8.90 2.38
CA PRO A 146 5.08 9.76 1.98
C PRO A 146 6.02 10.02 3.17
N TRP A 147 7.30 10.24 2.86
CA TRP A 147 8.37 10.54 3.83
C TRP A 147 8.59 9.49 4.92
N THR A 148 7.87 8.37 4.89
CA THR A 148 8.09 7.29 5.84
C THR A 148 9.44 6.65 5.52
N GLU A 149 10.38 6.81 6.45
CA GLU A 149 11.66 6.11 6.36
C GLU A 149 11.40 4.62 6.53
N HIS A 150 12.07 3.82 5.73
CA HIS A 150 11.95 2.39 5.81
C HIS A 150 13.21 1.66 5.37
N GLN A 151 13.29 0.40 5.81
CA GLN A 151 14.37 -0.52 5.48
C GLN A 151 13.77 -1.90 5.21
N MET A 152 14.21 -2.52 4.13
CA MET A 152 13.81 -3.87 3.74
C MET A 152 14.86 -4.85 4.24
N VAL A 153 14.44 -5.82 5.05
CA VAL A 153 15.36 -6.75 5.72
C VAL A 153 15.00 -8.19 5.40
N ASN A 154 16.00 -8.95 4.95
CA ASN A 154 15.93 -10.38 4.73
C ASN A 154 16.84 -11.10 5.74
N GLU A 155 16.24 -11.75 6.74
CA GLU A 155 16.97 -12.57 7.73
C GLU A 155 16.98 -14.06 7.37
N THR A 156 16.45 -14.43 6.22
CA THR A 156 16.39 -15.83 5.78
C THR A 156 17.67 -16.24 5.04
N ASP A 157 17.75 -17.55 4.72
CA ASP A 157 18.83 -18.13 3.92
C ASP A 157 18.50 -18.18 2.41
N ASN A 158 17.35 -17.64 2.00
CA ASN A 158 16.92 -17.61 0.60
C ASN A 158 16.74 -16.16 0.12
N ASP A 159 16.75 -15.94 -1.19
CA ASP A 159 16.31 -14.67 -1.76
C ASP A 159 14.82 -14.44 -1.42
N ILE A 160 14.47 -13.20 -1.06
CA ILE A 160 13.08 -12.74 -0.97
C ILE A 160 12.84 -11.69 -2.06
N THR A 161 11.61 -11.63 -2.57
CA THR A 161 11.25 -10.71 -3.67
C THR A 161 10.02 -9.91 -3.32
N TRP A 162 10.11 -8.60 -3.42
CA TRP A 162 9.00 -7.67 -3.25
C TRP A 162 8.81 -6.83 -4.52
N VAL A 163 7.58 -6.38 -4.75
CA VAL A 163 7.24 -5.40 -5.78
C VAL A 163 6.83 -4.11 -5.08
N VAL A 164 7.52 -3.02 -5.40
CA VAL A 164 7.20 -1.67 -4.91
C VAL A 164 6.49 -0.92 -6.02
N ILE A 165 5.35 -0.36 -5.69
CA ILE A 165 4.53 0.45 -6.58
C ILE A 165 4.46 1.84 -5.98
N GLN A 166 4.87 2.87 -6.73
CA GLN A 166 4.90 4.25 -6.25
C GLN A 166 3.94 5.14 -7.05
N SER A 167 3.40 6.17 -6.39
CA SER A 167 2.61 7.26 -7.01
C SER A 167 3.51 8.27 -7.76
N ALA A 168 4.44 7.74 -8.57
CA ALA A 168 5.43 8.49 -9.33
C ALA A 168 5.49 7.98 -10.77
N SER A 169 5.96 8.79 -11.71
CA SER A 169 6.16 8.36 -13.10
C SER A 169 7.39 7.46 -13.29
N GLU A 170 8.37 7.59 -12.40
CA GLU A 170 9.59 6.80 -12.34
C GLU A 170 9.87 6.43 -10.88
N PRO A 171 10.52 5.28 -10.59
CA PRO A 171 10.86 4.93 -9.22
C PRO A 171 11.77 5.98 -8.58
N LEU A 172 11.36 6.53 -7.44
CA LEU A 172 12.18 7.41 -6.62
C LEU A 172 12.67 6.63 -5.39
N GLN A 173 13.91 6.84 -5.00
CA GLN A 173 14.44 6.44 -3.71
C GLN A 173 15.42 7.51 -3.24
N VAL A 174 15.24 7.95 -1.99
CA VAL A 174 16.15 8.89 -1.34
C VAL A 174 16.78 8.15 -0.17
N ASP A 175 18.04 7.79 -0.31
CA ASP A 175 18.80 7.11 0.74
C ASP A 175 19.21 8.09 1.84
N LEU A 176 19.23 7.61 3.08
CA LEU A 176 19.58 8.37 4.26
C LEU A 176 20.86 7.84 4.91
N THR A 177 21.55 8.67 5.68
CA THR A 177 22.72 8.24 6.46
C THR A 177 22.34 7.21 7.53
N GLU A 178 21.19 7.41 8.17
CA GLU A 178 20.60 6.58 9.23
C GLU A 178 19.12 6.98 9.42
N TRP A 179 18.43 6.38 10.39
CA TRP A 179 17.06 6.79 10.78
C TRP A 179 17.07 8.23 11.31
N GLY A 180 16.21 9.09 10.78
CA GLY A 180 16.21 10.53 11.05
C GLY A 180 17.46 11.27 10.52
N GLY A 181 18.29 10.57 9.74
CA GLY A 181 19.55 11.08 9.22
C GLY A 181 19.40 12.00 8.00
N ALA A 182 20.52 12.56 7.56
CA ALA A 182 20.53 13.42 6.37
C ALA A 182 20.37 12.60 5.08
N GLU A 183 19.74 13.20 4.06
CA GLU A 183 19.70 12.63 2.72
C GLU A 183 21.11 12.48 2.13
N LEU A 184 21.40 11.29 1.62
CA LEU A 184 22.60 11.02 0.85
C LEU A 184 22.46 11.64 -0.54
N LYS A 185 23.32 12.62 -0.82
CA LYS A 185 23.43 13.18 -2.17
C LYS A 185 24.07 12.15 -3.09
N HIS A 186 23.25 11.49 -3.89
CA HIS A 186 23.76 10.71 -5.01
C HIS A 186 24.47 11.66 -5.99
N ALA A 187 25.77 11.45 -6.19
CA ALA A 187 26.46 12.09 -7.30
C ALA A 187 25.83 11.59 -8.60
N LYS A 188 25.21 12.50 -9.36
CA LYS A 188 24.68 12.22 -10.69
C LYS A 188 25.77 11.80 -11.66
#